data_AF-A0A1M6R852-F1
#
_entry.id   AF-A0A1M6R852-F1
#
_cell.length_a   1.000
_cell.length_b   1.000
_cell.length_c   1.000
_cell.angle_alpha   90.00
_cell.angle_beta   90.00
_cell.angle_gamma   90.00
#
_symmetry.space_group_name_H-M   'P 1'
#
loop_
_entity.id
_entity.type
_entity.pdbx_description
1 polymer ?
#
loop_
_entity_poly.entity_id
_entity_poly.type
_entity_poly.pdbx_seq_one_letter_code
_entity_poly.pdbx_strand_id
1 'polypeptide(L)'
;MGQVTSPIQLSPEDKERGLNGVQKNFFFATKAVPTENDYQSAGYFGQKLRPYLAGNQEAVKNLNRYRRQKWLFLAERLTFVGSVAVYGAQTFSGGDEKHYFEGGQRVTLGLAAASLLSNIFITRHTNEYFQRAVDAHNAGLSSAHDTGALQRLMPTGVGVTMARTGQPQLALSWQLR
;
A
#
# COMPACT_ATOMS: atom_id res chain seq x y z
N MET A 1 24.06 -14.20 3.10
CA MET A 1 24.14 -12.72 3.00
C MET A 1 22.81 -12.16 3.49
N GLY A 2 22.75 -11.69 4.74
CA GLY A 2 21.54 -11.06 5.28
C GLY A 2 21.42 -9.65 4.69
N GLN A 3 20.37 -9.38 3.93
CA GLN A 3 20.08 -8.01 3.48
C GLN A 3 19.84 -7.14 4.72
N VAL A 4 20.64 -6.10 4.89
CA VAL A 4 20.30 -5.00 5.78
C VAL A 4 19.03 -4.37 5.19
N THR A 5 17.88 -4.67 5.79
CA THR A 5 16.58 -4.12 5.40
C THR A 5 16.55 -2.66 5.79
N SER A 6 17.00 -1.81 4.87
CA SER A 6 16.86 -0.36 4.95
C SER A 6 15.40 0.03 4.76
N PRO A 7 14.94 1.13 5.40
CA PRO A 7 13.57 1.60 5.24
C PRO A 7 13.29 1.96 3.78
N ILE A 8 12.06 1.67 3.35
CA ILE A 8 11.58 2.00 2.03
C ILE A 8 11.03 3.44 2.05
N GLN A 9 11.56 4.27 1.18
CA GLN A 9 11.17 5.68 1.02
C GLN A 9 10.35 5.82 -0.26
N LEU A 10 9.13 6.36 -0.16
CA LEU A 10 8.36 6.79 -1.33
C LEU A 10 8.87 8.13 -1.85
N SER A 11 8.71 8.38 -3.15
CA SER A 11 9.04 9.70 -3.72
C SER A 11 8.20 10.80 -3.05
N PRO A 12 8.70 12.05 -2.99
CA PRO A 12 7.96 13.15 -2.36
C PRO A 12 6.55 13.29 -2.92
N GLU A 13 6.40 13.21 -4.24
CA GLU A 13 5.11 13.31 -4.94
C GLU A 13 4.17 12.16 -4.58
N ASP A 14 4.72 11.01 -4.21
CA ASP A 14 3.99 9.78 -3.91
C ASP A 14 3.59 9.66 -2.45
N LYS A 15 4.35 10.32 -1.57
CA LYS A 15 3.93 10.57 -0.18
C LYS A 15 2.76 11.55 -0.15
N GLU A 16 2.87 12.64 -0.92
CA GLU A 16 1.87 13.72 -0.96
C GLU A 16 0.66 13.42 -1.84
N ARG A 17 0.72 12.34 -2.64
CA ARG A 17 -0.35 11.94 -3.58
C ARG A 17 -1.73 11.85 -2.92
N GLY A 18 -1.78 11.55 -1.63
CA GLY A 18 -3.02 11.48 -0.86
C GLY A 18 -4.01 10.43 -1.38
N LEU A 19 -5.20 10.40 -0.78
CA LEU A 19 -6.20 9.36 -1.07
C LEU A 19 -6.73 9.45 -2.51
N ASN A 20 -6.91 10.65 -3.05
CA ASN A 20 -7.52 10.87 -4.37
C ASN A 20 -6.53 11.20 -5.49
N GLY A 21 -5.22 11.04 -5.26
CA GLY A 21 -4.23 11.39 -6.26
C GLY A 21 -4.20 10.46 -7.48
N VAL A 22 -3.50 10.92 -8.50
CA VAL A 22 -3.44 10.30 -9.83
C VAL A 22 -3.05 8.83 -9.76
N GLN A 23 -3.74 7.98 -10.52
CA GLN A 23 -3.54 6.52 -10.57
C GLN A 23 -2.31 6.09 -11.40
N LYS A 24 -1.17 6.79 -11.26
CA LYS A 24 0.12 6.41 -11.87
C LYS A 24 0.89 5.41 -11.00
N ASN A 25 1.97 4.83 -11.52
CA ASN A 25 2.82 3.93 -10.73
C ASN A 25 3.44 4.68 -9.55
N PHE A 26 3.63 3.98 -8.44
CA PHE A 26 4.40 4.51 -7.32
C PHE A 26 5.91 4.37 -7.59
N PHE A 27 6.70 5.25 -7.00
CA PHE A 27 8.14 5.25 -7.03
C PHE A 27 8.68 5.14 -5.60
N PHE A 28 9.71 4.31 -5.46
CA PHE A 28 10.31 4.02 -4.16
C PHE A 28 11.83 3.91 -4.28
N ALA A 29 12.49 4.18 -3.19
CA ALA A 29 13.91 3.96 -2.99
C ALA A 29 14.12 3.11 -1.73
N THR A 30 15.21 2.35 -1.70
CA THR A 30 15.58 1.49 -0.57
C THR A 30 16.74 2.08 0.24
N LYS A 31 17.13 3.33 -0.05
CA LYS A 31 18.15 4.06 0.71
C LYS A 31 17.48 4.87 1.81
N ALA A 32 18.12 4.96 2.98
CA ALA A 32 17.62 5.77 4.09
C ALA A 32 17.53 7.26 3.70
N VAL A 33 18.48 7.76 2.91
CA VAL A 33 18.48 9.12 2.34
C VAL A 33 18.61 8.98 0.82
N PRO A 34 17.49 8.93 0.08
CA PRO A 34 17.50 8.78 -1.37
C PRO A 34 17.75 10.12 -2.09
N THR A 35 18.48 10.07 -3.19
CA THR A 35 18.57 11.14 -4.20
C THR A 35 17.52 10.91 -5.29
N GLU A 36 17.27 11.89 -6.17
CA GLU A 36 16.26 11.75 -7.25
C GLU A 36 16.50 10.52 -8.15
N ASN A 37 17.76 10.20 -8.42
CA ASN A 37 18.15 9.05 -9.26
C ASN A 37 17.96 7.69 -8.58
N ASP A 38 17.69 7.66 -7.27
CA ASP A 38 17.52 6.42 -6.52
C ASP A 38 16.08 5.90 -6.55
N TYR A 39 15.12 6.72 -7.01
CA TYR A 39 13.73 6.34 -7.08
C TYR A 39 13.45 5.48 -8.31
N GLN A 40 12.99 4.26 -8.05
CA GLN A 40 12.58 3.32 -9.08
C GLN A 40 11.08 3.06 -9.02
N SER A 41 10.49 2.77 -10.18
CA SER A 41 9.07 2.43 -10.23
C SER A 41 8.79 1.12 -9.49
N ALA A 42 7.71 1.09 -8.70
CA ALA A 42 7.14 -0.10 -8.07
C ALA A 42 6.47 -1.05 -9.08
N GLY A 43 6.28 -0.61 -10.33
CA GLY A 43 5.46 -1.30 -11.33
C GLY A 43 3.96 -1.15 -11.06
N TYR A 44 3.14 -1.53 -12.04
CA TYR A 44 1.69 -1.26 -12.03
C TYR A 44 0.95 -1.89 -10.85
N PHE A 45 1.33 -3.12 -10.46
CA PHE A 45 0.76 -3.83 -9.33
C PHE A 45 1.69 -3.88 -8.10
N GLY A 46 2.71 -3.03 -8.06
CA GLY A 46 3.73 -3.09 -7.00
C GLY A 46 4.62 -4.33 -7.09
N GLN A 47 4.69 -4.98 -8.25
CA GLN A 47 5.47 -6.20 -8.47
C GLN A 47 6.97 -6.04 -8.19
N LYS A 48 7.53 -4.84 -8.42
CA LYS A 48 8.93 -4.54 -8.11
C LYS A 48 9.16 -4.24 -6.64
N LEU A 49 8.13 -3.78 -5.92
CA LEU A 49 8.19 -3.54 -4.48
C LEU A 49 8.07 -4.85 -3.67
N ARG A 50 7.29 -5.82 -4.16
CA ARG A 50 6.98 -7.08 -3.46
C ARG A 50 8.19 -7.83 -2.90
N PRO A 51 9.33 -7.99 -3.61
CA PRO A 51 10.49 -8.70 -3.07
C PRO A 51 11.05 -8.06 -1.80
N TYR A 52 11.03 -6.72 -1.72
CA TYR A 52 11.51 -5.97 -0.55
C TYR A 52 10.57 -6.10 0.66
N LEU A 53 9.27 -6.36 0.42
CA LEU A 53 8.27 -6.54 1.47
C LEU A 53 8.14 -7.99 1.95
N ALA A 54 8.80 -8.96 1.31
CA ALA A 54 8.56 -10.38 1.53
C ALA A 54 8.77 -10.85 2.99
N GLY A 55 9.59 -10.14 3.76
CA GLY A 55 9.83 -10.41 5.18
C GLY A 55 8.71 -9.92 6.13
N ASN A 56 7.69 -9.19 5.63
CA ASN A 56 6.62 -8.64 6.45
C ASN A 56 5.24 -9.03 5.88
N GLN A 57 4.54 -9.93 6.57
CA GLN A 57 3.24 -10.44 6.12
C GLN A 57 2.15 -9.35 6.03
N GLU A 58 2.18 -8.36 6.92
CA GLU A 58 1.23 -7.26 6.91
C GLU A 58 1.45 -6.34 5.70
N ALA A 59 2.71 -6.02 5.40
CA ALA A 59 3.09 -5.27 4.22
C ALA A 59 2.63 -5.97 2.93
N VAL A 60 2.87 -7.27 2.83
CA VAL A 60 2.43 -8.08 1.68
C VAL A 60 0.90 -8.14 1.58
N LYS A 61 0.18 -8.23 2.71
CA LYS A 61 -1.29 -8.22 2.74
C LYS A 61 -1.85 -6.90 2.21
N ASN A 62 -1.29 -5.76 2.63
CA ASN A 62 -1.68 -4.45 2.12
C ASN A 62 -1.34 -4.29 0.63
N LEU A 63 -0.19 -4.79 0.18
CA LEU A 63 0.16 -4.82 -1.24
C LEU A 63 -0.83 -5.66 -2.08
N ASN A 64 -1.30 -6.80 -1.55
CA ASN A 64 -2.31 -7.62 -2.24
C ASN A 64 -3.66 -6.89 -2.33
N ARG A 65 -4.05 -6.12 -1.29
CA ARG A 65 -5.25 -5.26 -1.35
C ARG A 65 -5.11 -4.17 -2.40
N TYR A 66 -3.95 -3.53 -2.47
CA TYR A 66 -3.61 -2.57 -3.53
C TYR A 66 -3.78 -3.19 -4.92
N ARG A 67 -3.19 -4.37 -5.14
CA ARG A 67 -3.30 -5.09 -6.43
C ARG A 67 -4.75 -5.39 -6.79
N ARG A 68 -5.55 -5.87 -5.84
CA ARG A 68 -6.98 -6.11 -6.06
C ARG A 68 -7.71 -4.83 -6.44
N GLN A 69 -7.39 -3.71 -5.81
CA GLN A 69 -8.01 -2.42 -6.12
C GLN A 69 -7.62 -1.89 -7.50
N LYS A 70 -6.36 -2.09 -7.92
CA LYS A 70 -5.92 -1.83 -9.30
C LYS A 70 -6.66 -2.67 -10.34
N TRP A 71 -6.97 -3.92 -10.03
CA TRP A 71 -7.82 -4.76 -10.90
C TRP A 71 -9.24 -4.22 -11.00
N LEU A 72 -9.85 -3.80 -9.89
CA LEU A 72 -11.17 -3.16 -9.91
C LEU A 72 -11.16 -1.87 -10.73
N PHE A 73 -10.11 -1.06 -10.60
CA PHE A 73 -9.94 0.14 -11.43
C PHE A 73 -9.85 -0.19 -12.92
N LEU A 74 -9.08 -1.21 -13.29
CA LEU A 74 -8.96 -1.62 -14.68
C LEU A 74 -10.28 -2.16 -15.24
N ALA A 75 -11.01 -2.96 -14.46
CA ALA A 75 -12.32 -3.46 -14.82
C ALA A 75 -13.35 -2.34 -14.99
N GLU A 76 -13.33 -1.33 -14.11
CA GLU A 76 -14.14 -0.12 -14.22
C GLU A 76 -13.83 0.63 -15.52
N ARG A 77 -12.55 0.86 -15.84
CA ARG A 77 -12.14 1.55 -17.07
C ARG A 77 -12.56 0.79 -18.33
N LEU A 78 -12.43 -0.53 -18.33
CA LEU A 78 -12.92 -1.37 -19.43
C LEU A 78 -14.44 -1.28 -19.58
N THR A 79 -15.16 -1.30 -18.47
CA THR A 79 -16.64 -1.17 -18.45
C THR A 79 -17.06 0.20 -18.98
N PHE A 80 -16.41 1.27 -18.51
CA PHE A 80 -16.68 2.62 -18.96
C PHE A 80 -16.42 2.79 -20.46
N VAL A 81 -15.21 2.45 -20.92
CA VAL A 81 -14.86 2.57 -22.35
C VAL A 81 -15.73 1.69 -23.22
N GLY A 82 -16.03 0.46 -22.76
CA GLY A 82 -16.97 -0.45 -23.44
C GLY A 82 -18.37 0.15 -23.55
N SER A 83 -18.90 0.74 -22.47
CA SER A 83 -20.21 1.40 -22.48
C SER A 83 -20.25 2.58 -23.45
N VAL A 84 -19.19 3.40 -23.48
CA VAL A 84 -19.09 4.54 -24.41
C VAL A 84 -19.02 4.05 -25.87
N ALA A 85 -18.25 2.99 -26.14
CA ALA A 85 -18.15 2.40 -27.47
C ALA A 85 -19.49 1.83 -27.95
N VAL A 86 -20.21 1.10 -27.08
CA VAL A 86 -21.54 0.56 -27.39
C VAL A 86 -22.56 1.68 -27.61
N TYR A 87 -22.56 2.71 -26.77
CA TYR A 87 -23.41 3.90 -26.94
C TYR A 87 -23.13 4.60 -28.27
N GLY A 88 -21.84 4.79 -28.61
CA GLY A 88 -21.42 5.36 -29.89
C GLY A 88 -21.91 4.52 -31.07
N ALA A 89 -21.69 3.20 -31.03
CA ALA A 89 -22.17 2.29 -32.05
C ALA A 89 -23.69 2.37 -32.24
N GLN A 90 -24.47 2.37 -31.15
CA GLN A 90 -25.94 2.52 -31.19
C GLN A 90 -26.38 3.87 -31.78
N THR A 91 -25.61 4.93 -31.56
CA THR A 91 -25.93 6.27 -32.07
C THR A 91 -25.70 6.37 -33.58
N PHE A 92 -24.73 5.61 -34.12
CA PHE A 92 -24.32 5.66 -35.54
C PHE A 92 -24.76 4.45 -36.37
N SER A 93 -25.44 3.46 -35.78
CA SER A 93 -25.90 2.25 -36.47
C SER A 93 -27.27 2.37 -37.15
N GLY A 94 -28.04 3.43 -36.87
CA GLY A 94 -29.19 3.85 -37.68
C GLY A 94 -28.72 4.77 -38.80
N GLY A 95 -29.40 4.80 -39.95
CA GLY A 95 -29.08 5.67 -41.09
C GLY A 95 -29.21 7.18 -40.78
N ASP A 96 -29.82 7.97 -41.67
CA ASP A 96 -29.95 9.44 -41.51
C ASP A 96 -30.69 9.89 -40.23
N GLU A 97 -31.43 8.98 -39.57
CA GLU A 97 -32.06 9.23 -38.27
C GLU A 97 -31.17 8.76 -37.12
N LYS A 98 -30.55 9.72 -36.44
CA LYS A 98 -29.87 9.49 -35.16
C LYS A 98 -30.92 9.16 -34.09
N HIS A 99 -31.03 7.89 -33.72
CA HIS A 99 -31.89 7.48 -32.60
C HIS A 99 -31.22 7.91 -31.30
N TYR A 100 -31.78 8.94 -30.66
CA TYR A 100 -31.38 9.40 -29.33
C TYR A 100 -32.38 8.88 -28.29
N PHE A 101 -31.89 8.32 -27.17
CA PHE A 101 -32.66 7.93 -25.98
C PHE A 101 -33.61 6.72 -26.08
N GLU A 102 -33.35 5.73 -26.94
CA GLU A 102 -34.03 4.43 -26.86
C GLU A 102 -33.65 3.63 -25.59
N GLY A 103 -34.46 2.64 -25.21
CA GLY A 103 -34.33 1.90 -23.95
C GLY A 103 -32.94 1.31 -23.70
N GLY A 104 -32.26 0.82 -24.75
CA GLY A 104 -30.88 0.33 -24.67
C GLY A 104 -29.85 1.40 -24.33
N GLN A 105 -30.01 2.63 -24.83
CA GLN A 105 -29.10 3.74 -24.57
C GLN A 105 -29.19 4.23 -23.11
N ARG A 106 -30.40 4.18 -22.50
CA ARG A 106 -30.59 4.53 -21.08
C ARG A 106 -29.85 3.58 -20.15
N VAL A 107 -29.85 2.28 -20.46
CA VAL A 107 -29.09 1.27 -19.70
C VAL A 107 -27.59 1.56 -19.81
N THR A 108 -27.09 1.82 -21.01
CA THR A 108 -25.67 2.10 -21.26
C THR A 108 -25.22 3.39 -20.57
N LEU A 109 -26.04 4.45 -20.62
CA LEU A 109 -25.77 5.71 -19.94
C LEU A 109 -25.77 5.54 -18.41
N GLY A 110 -26.71 4.74 -17.89
CA GLY A 110 -26.76 4.36 -16.47
C GLY A 110 -25.51 3.58 -16.03
N LEU A 111 -25.04 2.64 -16.86
CA LEU A 111 -23.80 1.90 -16.61
C LEU A 111 -22.58 2.84 -16.57
N ALA A 112 -22.48 3.77 -17.52
CA ALA A 112 -21.39 4.74 -17.59
C ALA A 112 -21.38 5.65 -16.35
N ALA A 113 -22.55 6.17 -15.93
CA ALA A 113 -22.68 6.99 -14.74
C ALA A 113 -22.33 6.22 -13.46
N ALA A 114 -22.83 4.99 -13.31
CA ALA A 114 -22.51 4.13 -12.17
C ALA A 114 -21.00 3.78 -12.11
N SER A 115 -20.37 3.58 -13.27
CA SER A 115 -18.92 3.38 -13.39
C SER A 115 -18.13 4.57 -12.85
N LEU A 116 -18.50 5.79 -13.27
CA LEU A 116 -17.84 7.02 -12.81
C LEU A 116 -17.95 7.22 -11.29
N LEU A 117 -19.13 6.95 -10.71
CA LEU A 117 -19.32 7.01 -9.26
C LEU A 117 -18.47 5.96 -8.53
N SER A 118 -18.41 4.74 -9.06
CA SER A 118 -17.59 3.66 -8.53
C SER A 118 -16.09 4.01 -8.55
N ASN A 119 -15.65 4.74 -9.58
CA ASN A 119 -14.26 5.17 -9.75
C ASN A 119 -13.75 5.99 -8.55
N ILE A 120 -14.59 6.85 -7.97
CA ILE A 120 -14.22 7.70 -6.82
C ILE A 120 -13.84 6.81 -5.63
N PHE A 121 -14.69 5.83 -5.31
CA PHE A 121 -14.43 4.89 -4.20
C PHE A 121 -13.22 4.00 -4.48
N ILE A 122 -13.07 3.52 -5.72
CA ILE A 122 -11.94 2.66 -6.10
C ILE A 122 -10.62 3.42 -5.97
N THR A 123 -10.57 4.65 -6.47
CA THR A 123 -9.37 5.50 -6.47
C THR A 123 -8.93 5.82 -5.04
N ARG A 124 -9.88 6.21 -4.18
CA ARG A 124 -9.62 6.62 -2.79
C ARG A 124 -8.85 5.58 -1.98
N HIS A 125 -9.26 4.32 -2.09
CA HIS A 125 -8.66 3.23 -1.31
C HIS A 125 -7.40 2.65 -1.94
N THR A 126 -7.17 2.85 -3.24
CA THR A 126 -6.01 2.27 -3.93
C THR A 126 -4.71 2.84 -3.34
N ASN A 127 -4.58 4.16 -3.26
CA ASN A 127 -3.34 4.80 -2.80
C ASN A 127 -3.06 4.48 -1.33
N GLU A 128 -4.11 4.44 -0.51
CA GLU A 128 -4.06 4.12 0.92
C GLU A 128 -3.44 2.74 1.19
N TYR A 129 -3.83 1.71 0.43
CA TYR A 129 -3.27 0.37 0.61
C TYR A 129 -1.80 0.29 0.22
N PHE A 130 -1.35 1.09 -0.74
CA PHE A 130 0.06 1.11 -1.13
C PHE A 130 0.93 1.77 -0.05
N GLN A 131 0.51 2.94 0.44
CA GLN A 131 1.20 3.65 1.52
C GLN A 131 1.25 2.77 2.78
N ARG A 132 0.12 2.16 3.18
CA ARG A 132 0.08 1.20 4.30
C ARG A 132 1.00 -0.01 4.13
N ALA A 133 1.27 -0.46 2.90
CA ALA A 133 2.20 -1.56 2.68
C ALA A 133 3.64 -1.15 3.02
N VAL A 134 4.03 0.07 2.63
CA VAL A 134 5.34 0.65 2.94
C VAL A 134 5.46 0.98 4.43
N ASP A 135 4.44 1.61 5.00
CA ASP A 135 4.42 1.97 6.42
C ASP A 135 4.51 0.74 7.32
N ALA A 136 3.75 -0.32 7.02
CA ALA A 136 3.80 -1.57 7.77
C ALA A 136 5.20 -2.23 7.71
N HIS A 137 5.87 -2.18 6.54
CA HIS A 137 7.23 -2.69 6.41
C HIS A 137 8.21 -1.90 7.28
N ASN A 138 8.16 -0.57 7.18
CA ASN A 138 9.05 0.31 7.93
C ASN A 138 8.82 0.22 9.45
N ALA A 139 7.57 0.10 9.90
CA ALA A 139 7.24 -0.15 11.31
C ALA A 139 7.76 -1.51 11.81
N GLY A 140 7.73 -2.53 10.96
CA GLY A 140 8.34 -3.83 11.23
C GLY A 140 9.87 -3.76 11.43
N LEU A 141 10.55 -2.83 10.75
CA LEU A 141 11.99 -2.61 10.92
C LEU A 141 12.32 -1.91 12.23
N SER A 142 11.56 -0.88 12.60
CA SER A 142 11.75 -0.18 13.88
C SER A 142 11.53 -1.12 15.06
N SER A 143 10.45 -1.91 15.03
CA SER A 143 10.15 -2.89 16.09
C SER A 143 11.18 -4.01 16.19
N ALA A 144 11.75 -4.48 15.07
CA ALA A 144 12.85 -5.43 15.07
C ALA A 144 14.15 -4.83 15.66
N HIS A 145 14.40 -3.54 15.43
CA HIS A 145 15.54 -2.82 16.00
C HIS A 145 15.38 -2.63 17.52
N ASP A 146 14.19 -2.25 17.96
CA ASP A 146 13.88 -2.02 19.38
C ASP A 146 13.87 -3.32 20.18
N THR A 147 13.34 -4.42 19.62
CA THR A 147 13.40 -5.74 20.29
C THR A 147 14.82 -6.28 20.37
N GLY A 148 15.67 -6.04 19.37
CA GLY A 148 17.09 -6.40 19.44
C GLY A 148 17.86 -5.61 20.51
N ALA A 149 17.53 -4.32 20.68
CA ALA A 149 18.09 -3.50 21.76
C ALA A 149 17.57 -3.95 23.14
N LEU A 150 16.27 -4.23 23.26
CA LEU A 150 15.67 -4.73 24.50
C LEU A 150 16.17 -6.13 24.87
N GLN A 151 16.39 -7.03 23.90
CA GLN A 151 17.01 -8.33 24.13
C GLN A 151 18.44 -8.22 24.66
N ARG A 152 19.21 -7.22 24.22
CA ARG A 152 20.54 -6.92 24.78
C ARG A 152 20.48 -6.36 26.20
N LEU A 153 19.35 -5.75 26.58
CA LEU A 153 19.11 -5.20 27.92
C LEU A 153 18.40 -6.19 28.85
N MET A 154 18.13 -7.43 28.41
CA MET A 154 17.54 -8.43 29.29
C MET A 154 18.53 -8.75 30.42
N PRO A 155 18.10 -8.66 31.70
CA PRO A 155 18.95 -9.02 32.82
C PRO A 155 19.35 -10.50 32.70
N THR A 156 20.64 -10.77 32.82
CA THR A 156 21.23 -12.11 32.73
C THR A 156 20.87 -12.97 33.96
N GLY A 157 20.38 -12.32 35.03
CA GLY A 157 19.89 -12.98 36.23
C GLY A 157 18.89 -12.11 36.98
N VAL A 158 17.86 -12.75 37.53
CA VAL A 158 16.91 -12.16 38.46
C VAL A 158 16.99 -12.96 39.75
N GLY A 159 17.30 -12.30 40.86
CA GLY A 159 17.41 -12.91 42.18
C GLY A 159 16.60 -12.12 43.21
N VAL A 160 16.19 -12.79 44.28
CA VAL A 160 15.62 -12.12 45.45
C VAL A 160 16.67 -12.18 46.55
N THR A 161 17.04 -11.03 47.08
CA THR A 161 17.99 -10.90 48.20
C THR A 161 17.30 -10.27 49.40
N MET A 162 17.77 -10.57 50.59
CA MET A 162 17.28 -9.93 51.81
C MET A 162 18.18 -8.75 52.16
N ALA A 163 17.59 -7.57 52.29
CA ALA A 163 18.29 -6.41 52.82
C ALA A 163 18.70 -6.66 54.29
N ARG A 164 19.75 -5.99 54.76
CA ARG A 164 20.14 -6.03 56.20
C ARG A 164 19.02 -5.53 57.14
N THR A 165 18.02 -4.84 56.60
CA THR A 165 16.81 -4.38 57.30
C THR A 165 15.67 -5.41 57.32
N GLY A 166 15.87 -6.61 56.78
CA GLY A 166 14.88 -7.70 56.79
C GLY A 166 13.80 -7.62 55.69
N GLN A 167 13.91 -6.66 54.75
CA GLN A 167 12.97 -6.56 53.63
C GLN A 167 13.48 -7.32 52.39
N PRO A 168 12.61 -8.05 51.68
CA PRO A 168 12.96 -8.69 50.43
C PRO A 168 13.20 -7.64 49.34
N GLN A 169 14.34 -7.73 48.67
CA GLN A 169 14.74 -6.88 47.57
C GLN A 169 14.93 -7.70 46.30
N LEU A 170 14.55 -7.11 45.19
CA LEU A 170 14.69 -7.72 43.87
C LEU A 170 16.02 -7.27 43.27
N ALA A 171 16.92 -8.22 43.03
CA ALA A 171 18.22 -8.00 42.42
C ALA A 171 18.15 -8.36 40.93
N LEU A 172 18.45 -7.38 40.08
CA LEU A 172 18.59 -7.54 38.64
C LEU A 172 20.07 -7.42 38.29
N SER A 173 20.62 -8.41 37.60
CA SER A 173 22.03 -8.41 37.19
C SER A 173 22.17 -8.44 35.67
N TRP A 174 23.04 -7.59 35.12
CA TRP A 174 23.41 -7.57 33.71
C TRP A 174 24.88 -7.95 33.57
N GLN A 175 25.20 -8.96 32.74
CA GLN A 175 26.58 -9.22 32.31
C GLN A 175 26.87 -8.42 31.04
N LEU A 176 27.61 -7.32 31.19
CA LEU A 176 28.25 -6.65 30.05
C LEU A 176 29.48 -7.47 29.63
N ARG A 177 29.50 -7.93 28.38
CA ARG A 177 30.67 -8.54 27.73
C ARG A 177 31.35 -7.53 26.81
#